data_AF-M4E6W7-F1
#
_entry.id   AF-M4E6W7-F1
#
_cell.length_a   1.000
_cell.length_b   1.000
_cell.length_c   1.000
_cell.angle_alpha   90.00
_cell.angle_beta   90.00
_cell.angle_gamma   90.00
#
_symmetry.space_group_name_H-M   'P 1'
#
loop_
_entity.id
_entity.type
_entity.pdbx_description
1 polymer ?
#
loop_
_entity_poly.entity_id
_entity_poly.type
_entity_poly.pdbx_seq_one_letter_code
_entity_poly.pdbx_strand_id
1 'polypeptide(L)'
;MSKLVVEIVDASDLMPKDGQGSASPFVEVEFDDQRQRTQTRFKDLNPQWNEKLVFNVGDFRRLTNKTIDVTVYDDRRDNQPGKFLGRVKISGAVVPLSESEADVQRYPLDKRGLFSHIKGDIALRIYAAPVDGSDFIPPPVEEFAVKETKEEKQFEPQEFHNHNQNPNQNSFEEVYVETMKPKKKEKETRTFHSIGAQQSFEAKPPSHLPPNQPE
;
A
#
# COMPACT_ATOMS: atom_id res chain seq x y z
N MET A 1 -14.69 -25.14 -11.35
CA MET A 1 -13.54 -24.46 -10.67
C MET A 1 -13.74 -22.96 -10.80
N SER A 2 -13.14 -22.11 -9.95
CA SER A 2 -13.28 -20.64 -10.10
C SER A 2 -11.96 -20.00 -10.51
N LYS A 3 -12.03 -18.86 -11.20
CA LYS A 3 -10.89 -18.03 -11.55
C LYS A 3 -10.96 -16.70 -10.85
N LEU A 4 -9.79 -16.17 -10.51
CA LEU A 4 -9.60 -14.77 -10.20
C LEU A 4 -8.96 -14.13 -11.43
N VAL A 5 -9.57 -13.07 -11.93
CA VAL A 5 -9.04 -12.26 -13.02
C VAL A 5 -8.58 -10.93 -12.45
N VAL A 6 -7.32 -10.59 -12.71
CA VAL A 6 -6.72 -9.31 -12.36
C VAL A 6 -6.32 -8.63 -13.66
N GLU A 7 -7.12 -7.64 -14.07
CA GLU A 7 -6.81 -6.80 -15.22
C GLU A 7 -5.96 -5.62 -14.79
N ILE A 8 -4.76 -5.56 -15.36
CA ILE A 8 -3.81 -4.47 -15.18
C ILE A 8 -4.06 -3.47 -16.29
N VAL A 9 -4.71 -2.35 -15.96
CA VAL A 9 -5.11 -1.33 -16.95
C VAL A 9 -3.92 -0.42 -17.25
N ASP A 10 -3.56 0.43 -16.29
CA ASP A 10 -2.47 1.37 -16.38
C ASP A 10 -1.85 1.66 -15.01
N ALA A 11 -0.71 2.34 -15.01
CA ALA A 11 -0.22 3.07 -13.85
C ALA A 11 0.08 4.51 -14.24
N SER A 12 0.13 5.40 -13.25
CA SER A 12 0.38 6.82 -13.50
C SER A 12 1.37 7.39 -12.49
N ASP A 13 2.17 8.35 -12.96
CA ASP A 13 3.15 9.10 -12.18
C ASP A 13 4.15 8.21 -11.41
N LEU A 14 4.66 7.14 -12.03
CA LEU A 14 5.62 6.24 -11.40
C LEU A 14 6.95 6.95 -11.07
N MET A 15 7.62 6.49 -10.01
CA MET A 15 8.94 7.00 -9.64
C MET A 15 10.01 6.55 -10.65
N PRO A 16 10.80 7.47 -11.25
CA PRO A 16 11.97 7.09 -12.03
C PRO A 16 12.95 6.21 -11.25
N LYS A 17 13.42 5.13 -11.88
CA LYS A 17 14.37 4.18 -11.27
C LYS A 17 15.53 3.80 -12.19
N ASP A 18 15.52 4.17 -13.47
CA ASP A 18 16.58 3.81 -14.42
C ASP A 18 17.81 4.74 -14.40
N GLY A 19 17.75 5.84 -13.63
CA GLY A 19 18.83 6.84 -13.55
C GLY A 19 18.90 7.79 -14.75
N GLN A 20 17.97 7.69 -15.69
CA GLN A 20 17.80 8.58 -16.85
C GLN A 20 16.48 9.36 -16.78
N GLY A 21 15.82 9.35 -15.62
CA GLY A 21 14.55 10.02 -15.41
C GLY A 21 13.33 9.21 -15.85
N SER A 22 13.48 7.90 -16.08
CA SER A 22 12.38 7.01 -16.45
C SER A 22 12.35 5.71 -15.63
N ALA A 23 11.42 4.82 -15.94
CA ALA A 23 11.39 3.42 -15.53
C ALA A 23 10.95 2.55 -16.72
N SER A 24 11.23 1.26 -16.71
CA SER A 24 10.65 0.27 -17.62
C SER A 24 9.73 -0.67 -16.84
N PRO A 25 8.51 -0.25 -16.50
CA PRO A 25 7.70 -0.95 -15.53
C PRO A 25 7.06 -2.25 -16.06
N PHE A 26 6.96 -3.25 -15.18
CA PHE A 26 6.07 -4.40 -15.29
C PHE A 26 5.35 -4.62 -13.95
N VAL A 27 4.23 -5.34 -13.98
CA VAL A 27 3.46 -5.68 -12.79
C VAL A 27 3.56 -7.17 -12.53
N GLU A 28 3.83 -7.54 -11.28
CA GLU A 28 3.79 -8.91 -10.78
C GLU A 28 2.60 -9.04 -9.83
N VAL A 29 1.79 -10.07 -10.01
CA VAL A 29 0.66 -10.40 -9.15
C VAL A 29 0.90 -11.76 -8.51
N GLU A 30 0.83 -11.79 -7.19
CA GLU A 30 0.91 -13.00 -6.38
C GLU A 30 -0.44 -13.26 -5.71
N PHE A 31 -0.96 -14.47 -5.91
CA PHE A 31 -2.20 -14.94 -5.33
C PHE A 31 -2.15 -16.45 -5.11
N ASP A 32 -2.33 -16.90 -3.86
CA ASP A 32 -2.42 -18.32 -3.52
C ASP A 32 -1.26 -19.17 -4.09
N ASP A 33 -0.03 -18.74 -3.80
CA ASP A 33 1.25 -19.32 -4.27
C ASP A 33 1.44 -19.33 -5.80
N GLN A 34 0.52 -18.73 -6.55
CA GLN A 34 0.64 -18.50 -7.99
C GLN A 34 1.17 -17.10 -8.23
N ARG A 35 2.10 -16.98 -9.18
CA ARG A 35 2.70 -15.71 -9.56
C ARG A 35 2.69 -15.55 -11.07
N GLN A 36 2.16 -14.42 -11.53
CA GLN A 36 2.18 -14.04 -12.95
C GLN A 36 2.64 -12.60 -13.08
N ARG A 37 3.15 -12.24 -14.25
CA ARG A 37 3.59 -10.87 -14.53
C ARG A 37 3.14 -10.41 -15.91
N THR A 38 3.00 -9.11 -16.06
CA THR A 38 2.71 -8.46 -17.35
C THR A 38 3.95 -8.37 -18.24
N GLN A 39 3.74 -7.92 -19.47
CA GLN A 39 4.83 -7.40 -20.30
C GLN A 39 5.47 -6.15 -19.67
N THR A 40 6.76 -5.95 -19.96
CA THR A 40 7.48 -4.72 -19.62
C THR A 40 7.13 -3.61 -20.60
N ARG A 41 6.77 -2.42 -20.08
CA ARG A 41 6.70 -1.18 -20.87
C ARG A 41 8.03 -0.46 -20.73
N PHE A 42 8.65 -0.07 -21.82
CA PHE A 42 10.00 0.50 -21.79
C PHE A 42 9.98 2.02 -21.66
N LYS A 43 10.77 2.54 -20.72
CA LYS A 43 10.96 3.98 -20.53
C LYS A 43 9.64 4.77 -20.46
N ASP A 44 8.72 4.31 -19.63
CA ASP A 44 7.41 4.90 -19.46
C ASP A 44 7.04 4.99 -17.98
N LEU A 45 6.65 6.19 -17.53
CA LEU A 45 6.19 6.44 -16.16
C LEU A 45 4.66 6.43 -16.05
N ASN A 46 3.96 6.33 -17.19
CA ASN A 46 2.50 6.22 -17.28
C ASN A 46 2.10 5.02 -18.17
N PRO A 47 2.62 3.81 -17.86
CA PRO A 47 2.44 2.64 -18.70
C PRO A 47 0.97 2.21 -18.80
N GLN A 48 0.57 1.76 -19.98
CA GLN A 48 -0.71 1.08 -20.20
C GLN A 48 -0.44 -0.38 -20.58
N TRP A 49 -0.95 -1.34 -19.80
CA TRP A 49 -0.80 -2.76 -20.10
C TRP A 49 -2.03 -3.31 -20.79
N ASN A 50 -3.22 -3.03 -20.24
CA ASN A 50 -4.48 -3.65 -20.66
C ASN A 50 -4.35 -5.18 -20.73
N GLU A 51 -3.74 -5.77 -19.70
CA GLU A 51 -3.37 -7.19 -19.65
C GLU A 51 -4.13 -7.89 -18.52
N LYS A 52 -4.78 -9.02 -18.83
CA LYS A 52 -5.50 -9.84 -17.86
C LYS A 52 -4.61 -11.00 -17.39
N LEU A 53 -4.35 -11.05 -16.09
CA LEU A 53 -3.69 -12.18 -15.43
C LEU A 53 -4.75 -13.05 -14.75
N VAL A 54 -4.73 -14.37 -15.01
CA VAL A 54 -5.81 -15.28 -14.60
C VAL A 54 -5.28 -16.35 -13.66
N PHE A 55 -5.79 -16.39 -12.45
CA PHE A 55 -5.36 -17.27 -11.37
C PHE A 55 -6.41 -18.33 -11.06
N ASN A 56 -5.98 -19.53 -10.68
CA ASN A 56 -6.89 -20.55 -10.17
C ASN A 56 -7.30 -20.22 -8.74
N VAL A 57 -8.58 -20.33 -8.44
CA VAL A 57 -9.10 -20.24 -7.07
C VAL A 57 -9.48 -21.66 -6.65
N GLY A 58 -8.67 -22.26 -5.78
CA GLY A 58 -8.87 -23.65 -5.34
C GLY A 58 -10.20 -23.85 -4.62
N ASP A 59 -10.49 -23.00 -3.63
CA ASP A 59 -11.78 -22.94 -2.96
C ASP A 59 -12.30 -21.49 -2.98
N PHE A 60 -13.39 -21.28 -3.71
CA PHE A 60 -14.01 -19.98 -3.87
C PHE A 60 -14.47 -19.36 -2.54
N ARG A 61 -14.89 -20.20 -1.58
CA ARG A 61 -15.30 -19.73 -0.24
C ARG A 61 -14.13 -19.14 0.54
N ARG A 62 -12.90 -19.53 0.20
CA ARG A 62 -11.68 -19.05 0.84
C ARG A 62 -11.14 -17.77 0.21
N LEU A 63 -11.67 -17.34 -0.95
CA LEU A 63 -11.22 -16.11 -1.61
C LEU A 63 -11.25 -14.91 -0.64
N THR A 64 -12.31 -14.80 0.17
CA THR A 64 -12.47 -13.71 1.15
C THR A 64 -11.32 -13.61 2.16
N ASN A 65 -10.65 -14.73 2.45
CA ASN A 65 -9.55 -14.83 3.41
C ASN A 65 -8.17 -14.73 2.74
N LYS A 66 -8.12 -14.45 1.45
CA LYS A 66 -6.89 -14.34 0.67
C LYS A 66 -6.56 -12.89 0.36
N THR A 67 -5.30 -12.65 0.04
CA THR A 67 -4.81 -11.34 -0.39
C THR A 67 -4.28 -11.47 -1.81
N ILE A 68 -4.64 -10.52 -2.67
CA ILE A 68 -4.01 -10.30 -3.97
C ILE A 68 -2.89 -9.28 -3.75
N ASP A 69 -1.63 -9.69 -3.87
CA ASP A 69 -0.47 -8.79 -3.80
C ASP A 69 -0.10 -8.37 -5.23
N VAL A 70 -0.26 -7.08 -5.54
CA VAL A 70 0.06 -6.50 -6.84
C VAL A 70 1.25 -5.58 -6.66
N THR A 71 2.39 -5.95 -7.24
CA THR A 71 3.64 -5.19 -7.10
C THR A 71 4.13 -4.70 -8.46
N VAL A 72 4.46 -3.41 -8.54
CA VAL A 72 5.08 -2.78 -9.71
C VAL A 72 6.60 -2.81 -9.56
N TYR A 73 7.29 -3.19 -10.62
CA TYR A 73 8.75 -3.25 -10.68
C TYR A 73 9.28 -2.54 -11.93
N ASP A 74 10.45 -1.92 -11.80
CA ASP A 74 11.27 -1.44 -12.91
C ASP A 74 12.15 -2.59 -13.40
N ASP A 75 11.92 -3.03 -14.63
CA ASP A 75 12.72 -4.05 -15.30
C ASP A 75 14.14 -3.54 -15.54
N ARG A 76 15.13 -4.33 -15.14
CA ARG A 76 16.52 -4.04 -15.46
C ARG A 76 16.93 -4.95 -16.60
N ARG A 77 17.63 -4.36 -17.57
CA ARG A 77 18.46 -5.17 -18.46
C ARG A 77 19.42 -5.99 -17.58
N ASP A 78 19.72 -7.23 -17.99
CA ASP A 78 20.80 -8.07 -17.43
C ASP A 78 20.44 -9.05 -16.29
N ASN A 79 19.25 -9.68 -16.32
CA ASN A 79 18.82 -10.75 -15.38
C ASN A 79 18.83 -10.37 -13.88
N GLN A 80 18.95 -9.08 -13.57
CA GLN A 80 18.88 -8.59 -12.20
C GLN A 80 17.43 -8.52 -11.72
N PRO A 81 17.17 -8.72 -10.41
CA PRO A 81 15.83 -8.50 -9.87
C PRO A 81 15.38 -7.06 -10.11
N GLY A 82 14.12 -6.89 -10.52
CA GLY A 82 13.52 -5.59 -10.81
C GLY A 82 13.55 -4.65 -9.60
N LYS A 83 13.66 -3.34 -9.82
CA LYS A 83 13.59 -2.37 -8.71
C LYS A 83 12.15 -2.16 -8.30
N PHE A 84 11.87 -2.16 -7.02
CA PHE A 84 10.52 -1.88 -6.52
C PHE A 84 10.04 -0.48 -6.91
N LEU A 85 8.84 -0.42 -7.51
CA LEU A 85 8.13 0.80 -7.87
C LEU A 85 6.87 1.04 -7.07
N GLY A 86 6.45 0.09 -6.22
CA GLY A 86 5.27 0.23 -5.39
C GLY A 86 4.45 -1.04 -5.31
N ARG A 87 3.50 -1.10 -4.38
CA ARG A 87 2.60 -2.26 -4.21
C ARG A 87 1.22 -1.81 -3.78
N VAL A 88 0.20 -2.59 -4.12
CA VAL A 88 -1.09 -2.59 -3.44
C VAL A 88 -1.43 -4.01 -2.99
N LYS A 89 -2.04 -4.14 -1.81
CA LYS A 89 -2.60 -5.39 -1.30
C LYS A 89 -4.11 -5.29 -1.23
N ILE A 90 -4.80 -6.19 -1.92
CA ILE A 90 -6.24 -6.17 -2.04
C ILE A 90 -6.79 -7.41 -1.34
N SER A 91 -7.78 -7.22 -0.47
CA SER A 91 -8.46 -8.35 0.17
C SER A 91 -9.38 -9.03 -0.84
N GLY A 92 -9.38 -10.36 -0.88
CA GLY A 92 -10.35 -11.09 -1.70
C GLY A 92 -11.80 -10.90 -1.23
N ALA A 93 -12.03 -10.33 -0.03
CA ALA A 93 -13.37 -10.03 0.48
C ALA A 93 -14.10 -8.93 -0.29
N VAL A 94 -13.36 -8.05 -0.97
CA VAL A 94 -13.92 -6.93 -1.75
C VAL A 94 -13.98 -7.23 -3.25
N VAL A 95 -13.61 -8.44 -3.68
CA VAL A 95 -13.57 -8.82 -5.09
C VAL A 95 -14.98 -9.20 -5.55
N PRO A 96 -15.56 -8.50 -6.55
CA PRO A 96 -16.85 -8.86 -7.15
C PRO A 96 -16.82 -10.26 -7.78
N LEU A 97 -17.98 -10.89 -7.89
CA LEU A 97 -18.12 -12.28 -8.36
C LEU A 97 -18.49 -12.39 -9.85
N SER A 98 -18.41 -11.28 -10.57
CA SER A 98 -18.59 -11.22 -12.02
C SER A 98 -17.82 -10.03 -12.63
N GLU A 99 -17.53 -10.10 -13.93
CA GLU A 99 -16.89 -8.99 -14.66
C GLU A 99 -17.81 -7.77 -14.76
N SER A 100 -19.13 -7.98 -14.86
CA SER A 100 -20.12 -6.91 -14.96
C SER A 100 -20.29 -6.09 -13.69
N GLU A 101 -19.96 -6.66 -12.53
CA GLU A 101 -19.99 -5.97 -11.24
C GLU A 101 -18.66 -5.31 -10.90
N ALA A 102 -17.62 -5.52 -11.71
CA ALA A 102 -16.28 -5.02 -11.45
C ALA A 102 -15.97 -3.77 -12.26
N ASP A 103 -15.80 -2.66 -11.55
CA ASP A 103 -15.31 -1.41 -12.11
C ASP A 103 -13.77 -1.35 -12.09
N VAL A 104 -13.23 -0.45 -12.91
CA VAL A 104 -11.82 -0.06 -12.83
C VAL A 104 -11.63 0.85 -11.62
N GLN A 105 -10.77 0.45 -10.69
CA GLN A 105 -10.42 1.23 -9.51
C GLN A 105 -8.94 1.60 -9.50
N ARG A 106 -8.63 2.82 -9.07
CA ARG A 106 -7.26 3.34 -8.95
C ARG A 106 -6.77 3.25 -7.51
N TYR A 107 -5.58 2.68 -7.33
CA TYR A 107 -4.98 2.39 -6.03
C TYR A 107 -3.64 3.11 -5.89
N PRO A 108 -3.46 3.97 -4.88
CA PRO A 108 -2.15 4.53 -4.55
C PRO A 108 -1.11 3.44 -4.28
N LEU A 109 0.11 3.64 -4.74
CA LEU A 109 1.18 2.67 -4.54
C LEU A 109 1.86 2.82 -3.18
N ASP A 110 1.81 1.76 -2.38
CA ASP A 110 2.46 1.70 -1.07
C ASP A 110 3.97 1.47 -1.17
N LYS A 111 4.67 2.07 -0.20
CA LYS A 111 6.11 1.88 0.01
C LYS A 111 6.38 0.56 0.73
N ARG A 112 7.57 -0.01 0.52
CA ARG A 112 8.05 -1.19 1.25
C ARG A 112 8.67 -0.84 2.61
N GLY A 113 9.08 0.41 2.80
CA GLY A 113 9.70 0.89 4.03
C GLY A 113 9.98 2.41 3.98
N LEU A 114 10.43 2.96 5.11
CA LEU A 114 10.56 4.41 5.34
C LEU A 114 11.55 5.13 4.41
N PHE A 115 12.45 4.39 3.77
CA PHE A 115 13.44 4.94 2.82
C PHE A 115 13.08 4.69 1.35
N SER A 116 11.94 4.06 1.07
CA SER A 116 11.50 3.80 -0.30
C SER A 116 10.91 5.07 -0.92
N HIS A 117 11.61 5.65 -1.88
CA HIS A 117 11.05 6.68 -2.76
C HIS A 117 10.13 6.01 -3.79
N ILE A 118 8.82 6.11 -3.56
CA ILE A 118 7.72 5.63 -4.41
C ILE A 118 6.70 6.76 -4.54
N LYS A 119 6.06 6.83 -5.70
CA LYS A 119 4.92 7.69 -6.02
C LYS A 119 4.06 7.00 -7.08
N GLY A 120 2.91 7.60 -7.36
CA GLY A 120 1.99 7.12 -8.39
C GLY A 120 0.94 6.16 -7.87
N ASP A 121 0.12 5.70 -8.80
CA ASP A 121 -1.00 4.81 -8.56
C ASP A 121 -1.13 3.80 -9.71
N ILE A 122 -1.95 2.77 -9.49
CA ILE A 122 -2.23 1.72 -10.46
C ILE A 122 -3.74 1.54 -10.61
N ALA A 123 -4.22 1.47 -11.85
CA ALA A 123 -5.60 1.19 -12.19
C ALA A 123 -5.79 -0.31 -12.44
N LEU A 124 -6.72 -0.92 -11.72
CA LEU A 124 -6.99 -2.36 -11.73
C LEU A 124 -8.48 -2.61 -11.85
N ARG A 125 -8.85 -3.65 -12.59
CA ARG A 125 -10.19 -4.26 -12.53
C ARG A 125 -10.04 -5.71 -12.09
N ILE A 126 -10.70 -6.08 -11.00
CA ILE A 126 -10.53 -7.38 -10.36
C ILE A 126 -11.88 -8.02 -10.15
N TYR A 127 -12.03 -9.27 -10.56
CA TYR A 127 -13.24 -10.04 -10.36
C TYR A 127 -12.91 -11.53 -10.25
N ALA A 128 -13.76 -12.27 -9.55
CA ALA A 128 -13.76 -13.71 -9.59
C ALA A 128 -14.90 -14.21 -10.47
N ALA A 129 -14.71 -15.30 -11.18
CA ALA A 129 -15.75 -15.91 -12.01
C ALA A 129 -15.69 -17.44 -11.91
N PRO A 130 -16.84 -18.13 -11.82
CA PRO A 130 -16.92 -19.57 -12.04
C PRO A 130 -16.45 -19.90 -13.47
N VAL A 131 -15.61 -20.93 -13.63
CA VAL A 131 -15.13 -21.39 -14.95
C VAL A 131 -16.27 -21.88 -15.84
N ASP A 132 -17.35 -22.35 -15.23
CA ASP A 132 -18.39 -23.11 -15.91
C ASP A 132 -19.66 -22.27 -16.19
N GLY A 133 -19.61 -20.95 -15.94
CA GLY A 133 -20.77 -20.05 -16.13
C GLY A 133 -21.96 -20.33 -15.21
N SER A 134 -21.80 -21.20 -14.20
CA SER A 134 -22.78 -21.36 -13.14
C SER A 134 -22.65 -20.20 -12.17
N ASP A 135 -23.58 -19.25 -12.23
CA ASP A 135 -23.69 -18.16 -11.26
C ASP A 135 -23.49 -18.74 -9.84
N PHE A 136 -22.42 -18.30 -9.17
CA PHE A 136 -22.24 -18.66 -7.77
C PHE A 136 -23.32 -17.93 -7.00
N ILE A 137 -24.40 -18.64 -6.69
CA ILE A 137 -25.39 -18.18 -5.73
C ILE A 137 -24.69 -18.28 -4.37
N PRO A 138 -24.35 -17.15 -3.70
CA PRO A 138 -23.84 -17.23 -2.34
C PRO A 138 -24.88 -17.99 -1.50
N PRO A 139 -24.44 -18.90 -0.60
CA PRO A 139 -25.39 -19.53 0.31
C PRO A 139 -26.19 -18.42 1.00
N PRO A 140 -27.52 -18.57 1.15
CA PRO A 140 -28.30 -17.65 1.96
C PRO A 140 -27.55 -17.47 3.27
N VAL A 141 -27.25 -16.23 3.63
CA VAL A 141 -26.75 -15.91 4.97
C VAL A 141 -27.75 -16.57 5.90
N GLU A 142 -27.34 -17.64 6.59
CA GLU A 142 -28.17 -18.25 7.61
C GLU A 142 -28.35 -17.16 8.66
N GLU A 143 -29.50 -16.50 8.57
CA GLU A 143 -30.00 -15.58 9.56
C GLU A 143 -30.06 -16.40 10.84
N PHE A 144 -29.05 -16.23 11.71
CA PHE A 144 -29.07 -16.77 13.05
C PHE A 144 -30.31 -16.19 13.71
N ALA A 145 -31.40 -16.95 13.65
CA ALA A 145 -32.63 -16.64 14.33
C ALA A 145 -32.29 -16.57 15.81
N VAL A 146 -32.10 -15.34 16.30
CA VAL A 146 -32.08 -15.05 17.73
C VAL A 146 -33.47 -15.43 18.21
N LYS A 147 -33.60 -16.65 18.72
CA LYS A 147 -34.79 -17.08 19.44
C LYS A 147 -34.83 -16.28 20.73
N GLU A 148 -35.61 -15.20 20.73
CA GLU A 148 -36.08 -14.57 21.97
C GLU A 148 -36.79 -15.66 22.79
N THR A 149 -36.08 -16.17 23.79
CA THR A 149 -36.69 -17.00 24.83
C THR A 149 -36.99 -16.06 25.98
N LYS A 150 -38.23 -15.56 26.02
CA LYS A 150 -38.79 -14.97 27.23
C LYS A 150 -38.91 -16.07 28.28
N GLU A 151 -37.96 -16.12 29.20
CA GLU A 151 -38.14 -16.82 30.47
C GLU A 151 -38.18 -15.77 31.58
N GLU A 152 -39.39 -15.33 31.89
CA GLU A 152 -39.71 -14.46 33.02
C GLU A 152 -39.63 -15.32 34.28
N LYS A 153 -38.48 -15.31 34.98
CA LYS A 153 -38.41 -15.81 36.36
C LYS A 153 -38.66 -14.67 37.32
N GLN A 154 -39.89 -14.68 37.83
CA GLN A 154 -40.41 -13.91 38.94
C GLN A 154 -39.50 -14.14 40.17
N PHE A 155 -38.72 -13.12 40.55
CA PHE A 155 -38.06 -13.08 41.85
C PHE A 155 -38.84 -12.11 42.75
N GLU A 156 -39.40 -12.68 43.81
CA GLU A 156 -40.09 -12.01 44.90
C GLU A 156 -39.08 -11.18 45.72
N PRO A 157 -39.33 -9.89 46.00
CA PRO A 157 -38.40 -9.07 46.79
C PRO A 157 -38.50 -9.42 48.28
N GLN A 158 -37.40 -9.84 48.90
CA GLN A 158 -37.30 -9.82 50.37
C GLN A 158 -36.89 -8.42 50.83
N GLU A 159 -37.78 -7.79 51.59
CA GLU A 159 -37.58 -6.49 52.22
C GLU A 159 -36.50 -6.54 53.30
N PHE A 160 -35.55 -5.60 53.24
CA PHE A 160 -34.85 -5.11 54.43
C PHE A 160 -35.10 -3.60 54.55
N HIS A 161 -36.11 -3.26 55.34
CA HIS A 161 -36.27 -1.97 56.01
C HIS A 161 -35.16 -1.81 57.08
N ASN A 162 -34.62 -0.65 57.48
CA ASN A 162 -34.61 0.74 57.04
C ASN A 162 -33.78 1.54 58.09
N HIS A 163 -32.83 2.40 57.69
CA HIS A 163 -32.58 3.73 58.30
C HIS A 163 -31.34 4.37 57.65
N ASN A 164 -31.50 5.28 56.70
CA ASN A 164 -31.80 6.71 56.84
C ASN A 164 -30.54 7.56 57.08
N GLN A 165 -30.03 8.21 56.04
CA GLN A 165 -30.01 9.69 55.91
C GLN A 165 -29.42 10.11 54.55
N ASN A 166 -30.26 10.79 53.77
CA ASN A 166 -29.92 11.68 52.65
C ASN A 166 -29.28 12.97 53.23
N PRO A 167 -28.69 13.92 52.46
CA PRO A 167 -28.57 13.95 51.01
C PRO A 167 -27.24 14.47 50.44
N ASN A 168 -27.15 14.32 49.12
CA ASN A 168 -26.66 15.31 48.16
C ASN A 168 -25.19 15.25 47.69
N GLN A 169 -25.07 15.51 46.38
CA GLN A 169 -23.89 15.92 45.59
C GLN A 169 -22.96 14.79 45.15
N ASN A 170 -23.03 14.43 43.87
CA ASN A 170 -22.27 15.00 42.75
C ASN A 170 -20.82 14.45 42.70
N SER A 171 -20.47 13.90 41.54
CA SER A 171 -19.14 13.90 40.93
C SER A 171 -17.95 13.59 41.85
N PHE A 172 -17.38 12.39 41.72
CA PHE A 172 -15.98 12.17 42.05
C PHE A 172 -15.18 12.05 40.75
N GLU A 173 -14.60 13.18 40.33
CA GLU A 173 -13.22 13.20 39.85
C GLU A 173 -12.30 12.83 41.01
N GLU A 174 -11.22 12.09 40.75
CA GLU A 174 -9.84 12.46 41.13
C GLU A 174 -8.88 11.42 40.52
N VAL A 175 -8.17 11.80 39.46
CA VAL A 175 -6.81 12.39 39.49
C VAL A 175 -5.76 11.35 39.88
N TYR A 176 -5.02 10.89 38.87
CA TYR A 176 -3.57 10.77 38.98
C TYR A 176 -2.94 11.50 37.79
N VAL A 177 -2.56 12.75 38.03
CA VAL A 177 -1.50 13.41 37.28
C VAL A 177 -0.36 13.61 38.26
N GLU A 178 0.72 12.85 38.09
CA GLU A 178 2.02 13.30 38.58
C GLU A 178 3.08 13.15 37.49
N THR A 179 3.16 14.24 36.71
CA THR A 179 4.37 14.93 36.27
C THR A 179 5.70 14.16 36.32
N MET A 180 6.25 13.86 35.15
CA MET A 180 7.71 13.88 34.97
C MET A 180 8.14 15.10 34.15
N LYS A 181 9.04 15.86 34.78
CA LYS A 181 9.58 17.17 34.41
C LYS A 181 10.42 17.16 33.12
N PRO A 182 10.56 18.31 32.44
CA PRO A 182 11.38 18.45 31.23
C PRO A 182 12.87 18.55 31.58
N LYS A 183 13.74 17.77 30.92
CA LYS A 183 15.19 18.04 30.90
C LYS A 183 15.54 18.89 29.68
N LYS A 184 15.90 20.15 29.94
CA LYS A 184 16.49 21.08 28.96
C LYS A 184 17.98 20.78 28.76
N LYS A 185 18.33 20.64 27.48
CA LYS A 185 19.52 21.13 26.73
C LYS A 185 20.91 20.98 27.37
N GLU A 186 21.77 20.24 26.68
CA GLU A 186 23.14 20.68 26.42
C GLU A 186 23.30 20.93 24.92
N LYS A 187 23.79 22.12 24.57
CA LYS A 187 24.16 22.53 23.21
C LYS A 187 25.60 22.10 23.00
N GLU A 188 25.85 21.06 22.21
CA GLU A 188 27.19 20.87 21.65
C GLU A 188 27.37 21.83 20.47
N THR A 189 28.00 22.97 20.76
CA THR A 189 28.64 23.82 19.77
C THR A 189 29.81 23.06 19.15
N ARG A 190 29.61 22.51 17.95
CA ARG A 190 30.76 22.11 17.10
C ARG A 190 31.29 23.35 16.40
N THR A 191 32.37 23.86 16.96
CA THR A 191 33.23 24.93 16.45
C THR A 191 33.81 24.51 15.10
N PHE A 192 33.53 25.30 14.06
CA PHE A 192 34.22 25.22 12.78
C PHE A 192 35.68 25.64 12.97
N HIS A 193 36.62 24.74 12.65
CA HIS A 193 38.02 25.13 12.48
C HIS A 193 38.22 25.44 10.99
N SER A 194 38.17 26.73 10.67
CA SER A 194 38.63 27.27 9.40
C SER A 194 40.16 27.19 9.37
N ILE A 195 40.72 26.30 8.56
CA ILE A 195 42.14 26.31 8.21
C ILE A 195 42.26 26.72 6.75
N GLY A 196 42.85 27.89 6.55
CA GLY A 196 43.80 28.18 5.47
C GLY A 196 43.26 28.25 4.04
N ALA A 197 43.00 29.48 3.59
CA ALA A 197 43.20 29.86 2.19
C ALA A 197 44.69 29.90 1.83
N GLN A 198 44.97 29.96 0.50
CA GLN A 198 46.25 29.95 -0.23
C GLN A 198 46.65 28.52 -0.67
N GLN A 199 46.72 28.15 -1.95
CA GLN A 199 47.20 28.88 -3.13
C GLN A 199 46.42 28.55 -4.41
N SER A 200 46.24 29.60 -5.20
CA SER A 200 45.94 29.64 -6.63
C SER A 200 46.94 28.84 -7.47
N PHE A 201 46.43 27.98 -8.36
CA PHE A 201 47.09 27.74 -9.64
C PHE A 201 46.08 27.93 -10.77
N GLU A 202 46.17 29.12 -11.34
CA GLU A 202 45.55 29.55 -12.57
C GLU A 202 46.25 28.82 -13.74
N ALA A 203 45.63 27.79 -14.29
CA ALA A 203 46.06 27.19 -15.54
C ALA A 203 45.38 27.93 -16.70
N LYS A 204 46.08 28.93 -17.25
CA LYS A 204 45.77 29.59 -18.53
C LYS A 204 45.57 28.53 -19.63
N PRO A 205 44.55 28.68 -20.51
CA PRO A 205 44.49 27.89 -21.73
C PRO A 205 45.62 28.33 -22.69
N PRO A 206 46.29 27.42 -23.40
CA PRO A 206 47.27 27.81 -24.40
C PRO A 206 46.57 28.49 -25.59
N SER A 207 46.88 29.76 -25.77
CA SER A 207 46.64 30.52 -27.00
C SER A 207 47.55 29.98 -28.10
N HIS A 208 46.99 29.23 -29.04
CA HIS A 208 47.62 28.99 -30.33
C HIS A 208 46.83 29.76 -31.39
N LEU A 209 47.32 30.96 -31.70
CA LEU A 209 47.05 31.63 -32.97
C LEU A 209 47.74 30.84 -34.09
N PRO A 210 47.11 30.68 -35.26
CA PRO A 210 47.78 30.12 -36.43
C PRO A 210 48.81 31.12 -36.98
N PRO A 211 49.99 30.67 -37.45
CA PRO A 211 50.89 31.54 -38.19
C PRO A 211 50.28 31.83 -39.57
N ASN A 212 50.00 33.10 -39.82
CA ASN A 212 49.96 33.68 -41.15
C ASN A 212 51.33 33.44 -41.82
N GLN A 213 51.32 32.91 -43.03
CA GLN A 213 52.35 33.21 -44.01
C GLN A 213 51.72 33.57 -45.36
N PRO A 214 52.39 34.45 -46.12
CA PRO A 214 51.78 35.39 -47.04
C PRO A 214 51.87 34.97 -48.51
N GLU A 215 51.07 35.68 -49.34
CA GLU A 215 51.08 35.85 -50.80
C GLU A 215 51.64 34.73 -51.71
#